data_AF-A0A5K0V412-F1
#
_entry.id   AF-A0A5K0V412-F1
#
_cell.length_a   1.000
_cell.length_b   1.000
_cell.length_c   1.000
_cell.angle_alpha   90.00
_cell.angle_beta   90.00
_cell.angle_gamma   90.00
#
_symmetry.space_group_name_H-M   'P 1'
#
loop_
_entity.id
_entity.type
_entity.pdbx_description
1 polymer ?
#
loop_
_entity_poly.entity_id
_entity_poly.type
_entity_poly.pdbx_seq_one_letter_code
_entity_poly.pdbx_strand_id
1 'polypeptide(L)' 'GFGERCMPRGHCTFGARLHDDEIKFLATFVKLQDEQGWPKIEIYKD' A
#
# COMPACT_ATOMS: atom_id res chain seq x y z
N GLY A 1 -7.97 11.18 6.71
CA GLY A 1 -7.73 10.66 5.35
C GLY A 1 -6.73 9.53 5.42
N PHE A 2 -6.17 9.12 4.28
CA PHE A 2 -5.09 8.13 4.21
C PHE A 2 -3.78 8.84 3.82
N GLY A 3 -2.66 8.11 3.81
CA GLY A 3 -1.37 8.65 3.38
C GLY A 3 -0.95 9.91 4.14
N GLU A 4 -0.64 10.95 3.37
CA GLU A 4 -0.24 12.27 3.86
C GLU A 4 -1.33 12.96 4.70
N ARG A 5 -2.61 12.66 4.44
CA ARG A 5 -3.77 13.25 5.14
C ARG A 5 -4.30 12.36 6.28
N CYS A 6 -3.56 11.33 6.69
CA CYS A 6 -3.95 10.50 7.83
C CYS A 6 -3.76 11.24 9.16
N MET A 7 -4.83 11.25 9.97
CA MET A 7 -4.92 11.90 11.29
C MET A 7 -5.93 11.15 12.18
N PRO A 8 -5.80 11.20 13.52
CA PRO A 8 -4.71 11.81 14.29
C PRO A 8 -3.39 11.04 14.13
N ARG A 9 -2.25 11.67 14.43
CA ARG A 9 -0.91 11.10 14.19
C ARG A 9 -0.74 9.68 14.74
N GLY A 10 -1.35 9.38 15.89
CA GLY A 10 -1.28 8.07 16.54
C GLY A 10 -2.02 6.94 15.82
N HIS A 11 -2.89 7.24 14.85
CA HIS A 11 -3.61 6.22 14.05
C HIS A 11 -2.90 5.92 12.73
N CYS A 12 -1.71 6.46 12.53
CA CYS A 12 -1.03 6.45 11.26
C CYS A 12 0.39 5.90 11.43
N THR A 13 1.01 5.48 10.33
CA THR A 13 2.40 5.03 10.37
C THR A 13 3.35 6.12 10.88
N PHE A 14 4.36 5.72 11.63
CA PHE A 14 5.45 6.58 12.10
C PHE A 14 6.51 6.84 11.03
N GLY A 15 6.59 5.98 10.01
CA GLY A 15 7.48 6.16 8.86
C GLY A 15 6.98 7.21 7.87
N ALA A 16 7.69 7.32 6.75
CA ALA A 16 7.29 8.18 5.64
C ALA A 16 5.87 7.83 5.17
N ARG A 17 5.10 8.86 4.81
CA ARG A 17 3.76 8.69 4.26
C ARG A 17 3.85 8.45 2.77
N LEU A 18 2.99 7.58 2.30
CA LEU A 18 2.78 7.35 0.89
C LEU A 18 1.91 8.46 0.30
N HIS A 19 2.20 8.82 -0.95
CA HIS A 19 1.38 9.69 -1.75
C HIS A 19 0.10 8.98 -2.20
N ASP A 20 -0.90 9.76 -2.65
CA ASP A 20 -2.21 9.23 -3.04
C ASP A 20 -2.12 8.25 -4.24
N ASP A 21 -1.17 8.44 -5.15
CA ASP A 21 -0.92 7.56 -6.30
C ASP A 21 -0.28 6.22 -5.90
N GLU A 22 0.70 6.23 -4.99
CA GLU A 22 1.28 5.02 -4.40
C GLU A 22 0.20 4.20 -3.68
N ILE A 23 -0.68 4.85 -2.92
CA ILE A 23 -1.79 4.19 -2.23
C ILE A 23 -2.78 3.58 -3.22
N LYS A 24 -3.11 4.31 -4.30
CA LYS A 24 -4.01 3.81 -5.35
C LYS A 24 -3.40 2.60 -6.08
N PHE A 25 -2.10 2.64 -6.35
CA PHE A 25 -1.38 1.51 -6.92
C PHE A 25 -1.43 0.29 -5.99
N LEU A 26 -1.12 0.47 -4.70
CA LEU A 26 -1.18 -0.61 -3.71
C LEU A 26 -2.58 -1.20 -3.55
N ALA A 27 -3.62 -0.37 -3.55
CA ALA A 27 -5.01 -0.85 -3.47
C ALA A 27 -5.39 -1.71 -4.69
N THR A 28 -4.97 -1.29 -5.89
CA THR A 28 -5.16 -2.04 -7.13
C THR A 28 -4.41 -3.36 -7.08
N PHE A 29 -3.15 -3.33 -6.63
CA PHE A 29 -2.32 -4.52 -6.48
C PHE A 29 -2.93 -5.52 -5.49
N VAL A 30 -3.37 -5.09 -4.30
CA VAL A 30 -3.99 -5.95 -3.30
C VAL A 30 -5.25 -6.63 -3.84
N LYS A 31 -6.10 -5.88 -4.56
CA LYS A 31 -7.31 -6.45 -5.19
C LYS A 31 -6.96 -7.53 -6.21
N LEU A 32 -5.96 -7.28 -7.05
CA LEU A 32 -5.50 -8.22 -8.07
C LEU A 32 -4.84 -9.46 -7.45
N GLN A 33 -4.10 -9.31 -6.35
CA GLN A 33 -3.52 -10.44 -5.61
C GLN A 33 -4.62 -11.31 -4.98
N ASP A 34 -5.63 -10.70 -4.38
CA ASP A 34 -6.78 -11.39 -3.81
C ASP A 34 -7.53 -12.23 -4.85
N GLU A 35 -7.79 -11.66 -6.03
CA GLU A 35 -8.43 -12.37 -7.15
C GLU A 35 -7.63 -13.57 -7.66
N GLN A 36 -6.31 -13.53 -7.50
CA GLN A 36 -5.40 -14.62 -7.89
C GLN A 36 -5.07 -15.58 -6.75
N GLY A 37 -5.67 -15.40 -5.57
CA GLY A 37 -5.43 -16.27 -4.41
C GLY A 37 -4.07 -16.06 -3.75
N TRP A 38 -3.56 -14.82 -3.76
CA TRP A 38 -2.29 -14.42 -3.14
C TRP A 38 -1.09 -15.27 -3.59
N PRO A 39 -0.77 -15.30 -4.91
CA PRO A 39 0.40 -16.02 -5.39
C PRO A 39 1.68 -15.42 -4.83
N LYS A 40 2.71 -16.25 -4.67
CA LYS A 40 4.02 -15.80 -4.18
C LYS A 40 4.60 -14.76 -5.14
N ILE A 41 4.93 -13.59 -4.61
CA ILE A 41 5.56 -12.51 -5.37
C ILE A 41 7.03 -12.90 -5.59
N GLU A 42 7.42 -13.11 -6.84
CA GLU A 42 8.84 -13.24 -7.21
C GLU A 42 9.46 -11.85 -7.25
N ILE A 43 10.26 -11.52 -6.24
CA ILE A 43 11.05 -10.30 -6.23
C ILE A 43 12.37 -10.63 -6.92
N TYR A 44 12.49 -10.28 -8.21
CA TYR A 44 13.77 -10.29 -8.90
C TYR A 44 14.65 -9.22 -8.26
N LYS A 45 15.75 -9.65 -7.63
CA LYS A 45 16.80 -8.75 -7.17
C LYS A 45 17.79 -8.59 -8.33
N ASP A 46 17.81 -7.40 -8.92
CA ASP A 46 18.94 -6.93 -9.72
C ASP A 46 20.12 -6.59 -8.80
#